data_AF-A0A527Q1S3-F1
#
_entry.id   AF-A0A527Q1S3-F1
#
_cell.length_a   1.000
_cell.length_b   1.000
_cell.length_c   1.000
_cell.angle_alpha   90.00
_cell.angle_beta   90.00
_cell.angle_gamma   90.00
#
_symmetry.space_group_name_H-M   'P 1'
#
loop_
_entity.id
_entity.type
_entity.pdbx_description
1 polymer ?
#
loop_
_entity_poly.entity_id
_entity_poly.type
_entity_poly.pdbx_seq_one_letter_code
_entity_poly.pdbx_strand_id
1 'polypeptide(L)'
;MRTLAGYTNIISAKPGDTVEFKVSSHGPASTFSARLVRLITTEEHPRTAGLIEREVDAAFNGEYRARRQPIHTGSYGYVEHATAFCALEDFTFQTWLWPTLLGTRRQTIAGTWDESRSLGFAIE
;
A
#
# COMPACT_ATOMS: atom_id res chain seq x y z
N MET A 1 11.28 4.13 16.47
CA MET A 1 10.14 4.32 15.54
C MET A 1 10.66 4.11 14.12
N ARG A 2 10.03 3.25 13.30
CA ARG A 2 10.39 3.10 11.88
C ARG A 2 9.82 4.28 11.10
N THR A 3 10.69 5.05 10.44
CA THR A 3 10.33 6.28 9.73
C THR A 3 10.20 6.10 8.24
N LEU A 4 10.63 4.96 7.70
CA LEU A 4 10.59 4.62 6.28
C LEU A 4 10.05 3.19 6.11
N ALA A 5 9.19 2.99 5.12
CA ALA A 5 8.70 1.68 4.70
C ALA A 5 8.78 1.59 3.18
N GLY A 6 9.05 0.39 2.64
CA GLY A 6 9.01 0.20 1.20
C GLY A 6 8.94 -1.26 0.77
N TYR A 7 8.58 -1.45 -0.50
CA TYR A 7 8.44 -2.77 -1.13
C TYR A 7 8.68 -2.66 -2.65
N THR A 8 8.85 -3.80 -3.31
CA THR A 8 9.00 -3.92 -4.76
C THR A 8 7.73 -4.49 -5.40
N ASN A 9 7.49 -4.21 -6.69
CA ASN A 9 6.41 -4.89 -7.44
C ASN A 9 6.66 -6.39 -7.62
N ILE A 10 7.93 -6.80 -7.72
CA ILE A 10 8.34 -8.18 -8.00
C ILE A 10 9.41 -8.62 -7.01
N ILE A 11 9.48 -9.94 -6.78
CA ILE A 11 10.44 -10.54 -5.83
C ILE A 11 11.79 -10.87 -6.46
N SER A 12 11.83 -11.12 -7.77
CA SER A 12 13.04 -11.45 -8.52
C SER A 12 12.96 -10.90 -9.94
N ALA A 13 14.12 -10.60 -10.53
CA ALA A 13 14.27 -9.98 -11.84
C ALA A 13 15.46 -10.60 -12.58
N LYS A 14 15.38 -10.71 -13.91
CA LYS A 14 16.50 -11.05 -14.79
C LYS A 14 17.08 -9.78 -15.44
N PRO A 15 18.25 -9.87 -16.11
CA PRO A 15 18.78 -8.74 -16.86
C PRO A 15 17.76 -8.20 -17.88
N GLY A 16 17.57 -6.88 -17.89
CA GLY A 16 16.60 -6.19 -18.76
C GLY A 16 15.22 -5.95 -18.12
N ASP A 17 14.89 -6.62 -17.01
CA ASP A 17 13.64 -6.34 -16.28
C ASP A 17 13.73 -5.01 -15.52
N THR A 18 12.56 -4.40 -15.26
CA THR A 18 12.44 -3.22 -14.41
C THR A 18 11.84 -3.59 -13.06
N VAL A 19 12.58 -3.33 -11.98
CA VAL A 19 12.09 -3.44 -10.60
C VAL A 19 11.71 -2.05 -10.12
N GLU A 20 10.48 -1.90 -9.65
CA GLU A 20 9.97 -0.64 -9.13
C GLU A 20 9.90 -0.66 -7.61
N PHE A 21 10.55 0.30 -6.96
CA PHE A 21 10.54 0.49 -5.51
C PHE A 21 9.48 1.51 -5.09
N LYS A 22 8.64 1.14 -4.12
CA LYS A 22 7.62 2.00 -3.52
C LYS A 22 8.07 2.34 -2.12
N VAL A 23 8.29 3.62 -1.84
CA VAL A 23 8.81 4.07 -0.54
C VAL A 23 7.88 5.11 0.07
N SER A 24 7.45 4.88 1.31
CA SER A 24 6.66 5.80 2.13
C SER A 24 7.46 6.25 3.34
N SER A 25 7.55 7.56 3.54
CA SER A 25 8.16 8.18 4.72
C SER A 25 7.09 8.66 5.70
N HIS A 26 7.34 8.41 6.98
CA HIS A 26 6.54 8.82 8.13
C HIS A 26 7.32 9.76 9.07
N GLY A 27 8.58 10.08 8.73
CA GLY A 27 9.42 11.01 9.48
C GLY A 27 9.40 12.44 8.91
N PRO A 28 10.07 13.39 9.59
CA PRO A 28 10.11 14.80 9.18
C PRO A 28 11.09 15.09 8.03
N ALA A 29 11.93 14.13 7.65
CA ALA A 29 12.93 14.32 6.59
C ALA A 29 12.26 14.59 5.23
N SER A 30 12.83 15.51 4.46
CA SER A 30 12.38 15.88 3.11
C SER A 30 12.95 14.98 2.01
N THR A 31 14.03 14.25 2.28
CA THR A 31 14.65 13.28 1.36
C THR A 31 15.04 11.98 2.06
N PHE A 32 15.34 10.95 1.27
CA PHE A 32 15.97 9.71 1.70
C PHE A 32 16.97 9.22 0.65
N SER A 33 18.06 8.59 1.09
CA SER A 33 19.04 7.94 0.23
C SER A 33 18.61 6.53 -0.14
N ALA A 34 18.89 6.09 -1.36
CA ALA A 34 18.84 4.68 -1.76
C ALA A 34 20.14 4.28 -2.47
N ARG A 35 20.64 3.08 -2.16
CA ARG A 35 21.79 2.45 -2.84
C ARG A 35 21.57 0.95 -3.01
N LEU A 36 22.16 0.37 -4.06
CA LEU A 36 22.16 -1.07 -4.26
C LEU A 36 23.27 -1.74 -3.43
N VAL A 37 22.91 -2.81 -2.74
CA VAL A 37 23.87 -3.66 -2.02
C VAL A 37 23.66 -5.13 -2.37
N ARG A 38 24.75 -5.89 -2.41
CA ARG A 38 24.74 -7.34 -2.40
C ARG A 38 24.89 -7.80 -0.96
N LEU A 39 23.85 -8.42 -0.42
CA LEU A 39 23.92 -9.13 0.87
C LEU A 39 24.73 -10.42 0.68
N ILE A 40 25.69 -10.64 1.58
CA ILE A 40 26.55 -11.85 1.64
C ILE A 40 26.12 -12.70 2.84
N THR A 41 26.00 -12.08 4.01
CA THR A 41 25.52 -12.72 5.24
C THR A 41 24.59 -11.77 5.97
N THR A 42 23.51 -12.27 6.56
CA THR A 42 22.54 -11.48 7.34
C THR A 42 22.32 -12.02 8.75
N GLU A 43 23.17 -12.94 9.21
CA GLU A 43 23.05 -13.57 10.53
C GLU A 43 23.61 -12.65 11.62
N GLU A 44 22.75 -12.16 12.48
CA GLU A 44 23.13 -11.36 13.66
C GLU A 44 23.36 -12.27 14.86
N HIS A 45 24.49 -12.98 14.88
CA HIS A 45 24.90 -13.78 16.04
C HIS A 45 26.36 -13.44 16.45
N PRO A 46 26.69 -13.27 17.74
CA PRO A 46 28.02 -12.84 18.17
C PRO A 46 29.21 -13.74 17.77
N ARG A 47 28.92 -14.99 17.38
CA ARG A 47 29.92 -15.99 16.93
C ARG A 47 30.01 -16.12 15.40
N THR A 48 29.29 -15.29 14.64
CA THR A 48 29.36 -15.26 13.17
C THR A 48 30.00 -13.96 12.72
N ALA A 49 30.25 -13.82 11.42
CA ALA A 49 30.80 -12.59 10.86
C ALA A 49 29.79 -11.43 10.81
N GLY A 50 28.54 -11.64 11.27
CA GLY A 50 27.49 -10.63 11.28
C GLY A 50 26.90 -10.33 9.90
N LEU A 51 26.24 -9.18 9.79
CA LEU A 51 25.80 -8.60 8.52
C LEU A 51 27.02 -8.23 7.67
N ILE A 52 27.14 -8.88 6.51
CA ILE A 52 28.11 -8.51 5.48
C ILE A 52 27.34 -8.11 4.23
N GLU A 53 27.52 -6.87 3.82
CA GLU A 53 27.00 -6.33 2.56
C GLU A 53 28.12 -5.71 1.73
N ARG A 54 27.95 -5.69 0.42
CA ARG A 54 28.85 -5.04 -0.52
C ARG A 54 28.08 -4.05 -1.37
N GLU A 55 28.55 -2.82 -1.43
CA GLU A 55 27.97 -1.83 -2.34
C GLU A 55 28.13 -2.27 -3.79
N VAL A 56 27.07 -2.04 -4.56
CA VAL A 56 27.05 -2.27 -6.00
C VAL A 56 26.71 -0.95 -6.65
N ASP A 57 27.55 -0.53 -7.60
CA ASP A 57 27.23 0.64 -8.38
C ASP A 57 25.97 0.38 -9.22
N ALA A 58 25.03 1.31 -9.17
CA ALA A 58 23.75 1.23 -9.84
C ALA A 58 23.27 2.63 -10.21
N ALA A 59 22.70 2.76 -11.40
CA ALA A 59 22.26 4.04 -11.93
C ALA A 59 21.21 4.77 -11.04
N PHE A 60 20.50 4.03 -10.18
CA PHE A 60 19.51 4.60 -9.25
C PHE A 60 20.11 5.02 -7.90
N ASN A 61 21.39 4.80 -7.64
CA ASN A 61 22.02 5.24 -6.39
C ASN A 61 21.88 6.77 -6.25
N GLY A 62 21.30 7.25 -5.14
CA GLY A 62 21.09 8.68 -4.94
C GLY A 62 20.05 9.05 -3.88
N GLU A 63 19.69 10.33 -3.86
CA GLU A 63 18.70 10.92 -2.96
C GLU A 63 17.35 11.09 -3.65
N TYR A 64 16.28 10.79 -2.92
CA TYR A 64 14.90 10.82 -3.40
C TYR A 64 14.04 11.65 -2.46
N ARG A 65 13.04 12.34 -3.01
CA ARG A 65 12.07 13.08 -2.20
C ARG A 65 11.28 12.14 -1.30
N ALA A 66 11.30 12.41 0.00
CA ALA A 66 10.47 11.73 0.97
C ALA A 66 9.01 12.19 0.85
N ARG A 67 8.08 11.24 0.84
CA ARG A 67 6.64 11.51 0.87
C ARG A 67 5.90 10.40 1.60
N ARG A 68 4.79 10.75 2.23
CA ARG A 68 3.85 9.76 2.78
C ARG A 68 2.98 9.23 1.65
N GLN A 69 2.87 7.91 1.55
CA GLN A 69 1.93 7.25 0.64
C GLN A 69 0.85 6.56 1.51
N PRO A 70 -0.42 6.99 1.44
CA PRO A 70 -1.48 6.35 2.21
C PRO A 70 -1.71 4.91 1.75
N ILE A 71 -2.03 4.02 2.69
CA ILE A 71 -2.44 2.64 2.42
C ILE A 71 -3.92 2.55 2.77
N HIS A 72 -4.74 2.15 1.80
CA HIS A 72 -6.16 1.88 1.99
C HIS A 72 -6.32 0.38 2.26
N THR A 73 -6.50 0.03 3.53
CA THR A 73 -6.57 -1.37 3.97
C THR A 73 -7.99 -1.90 3.98
N GLY A 74 -8.12 -3.21 3.81
CA GLY A 74 -9.39 -3.91 3.70
C GLY A 74 -9.69 -4.28 2.25
N SER A 75 -10.06 -5.53 2.02
CA SER A 75 -10.51 -5.99 0.70
C SER A 75 -11.90 -5.44 0.42
N TYR A 76 -12.12 -4.92 -0.79
CA TYR A 76 -13.43 -4.45 -1.26
C TYR A 76 -13.52 -4.60 -2.78
N GLY A 77 -14.75 -4.60 -3.30
CA GLY A 77 -15.02 -4.46 -4.73
C GLY A 77 -15.18 -2.98 -5.09
N TYR A 78 -14.58 -2.55 -6.19
CA TYR A 78 -14.73 -1.20 -6.72
C TYR A 78 -15.31 -1.24 -8.13
N VAL A 79 -16.33 -0.44 -8.38
CA VAL A 79 -16.92 -0.24 -9.70
C VAL A 79 -16.74 1.23 -10.07
N GLU A 80 -15.92 1.48 -11.09
CA GLU A 80 -15.63 2.84 -11.56
C GLU A 80 -16.86 3.45 -12.26
N HIS A 81 -17.23 4.67 -11.87
CA HIS A 81 -18.21 5.53 -12.55
C HIS A 81 -19.43 4.81 -13.13
N ALA A 82 -20.10 4.00 -12.31
CA ALA A 82 -21.37 3.40 -12.70
C ALA A 82 -22.45 4.49 -12.75
N THR A 83 -22.58 5.16 -13.90
CA THR A 83 -23.65 6.12 -14.23
C THR A 83 -25.04 5.56 -13.91
N ALA A 84 -25.18 4.23 -13.89
CA ALA A 84 -26.32 3.49 -13.38
C ALA A 84 -26.80 3.92 -11.98
N PHE A 85 -25.92 4.48 -11.12
CA PHE A 85 -26.29 4.96 -9.78
C PHE A 85 -26.47 6.48 -9.68
N CYS A 86 -26.21 7.24 -10.74
CA CYS A 86 -26.20 8.72 -10.68
C CYS A 86 -27.60 9.36 -10.71
N ALA A 87 -28.63 8.62 -11.13
CA ALA A 87 -29.99 9.14 -11.31
C ALA A 87 -31.07 8.21 -10.73
N LEU A 88 -30.71 7.38 -9.75
CA LEU A 88 -31.68 6.50 -9.09
C LEU A 88 -32.54 7.32 -8.12
N GLU A 89 -33.85 7.35 -8.35
CA GLU A 89 -34.83 7.89 -7.41
C GLU A 89 -35.26 6.84 -6.38
N ASP A 90 -35.34 5.57 -6.81
CA ASP A 90 -35.66 4.40 -5.99
C ASP A 90 -34.90 3.18 -6.55
N PHE A 91 -34.52 2.25 -5.66
CA PHE A 91 -33.82 1.03 -6.04
C PHE A 91 -33.96 -0.08 -4.98
N THR A 92 -33.79 -1.32 -5.41
CA THR A 92 -33.67 -2.48 -4.53
C THR A 92 -32.24 -3.01 -4.55
N PHE A 93 -31.67 -3.21 -3.36
CA PHE A 93 -30.42 -3.95 -3.18
C PHE A 93 -30.71 -5.28 -2.50
N GLN A 94 -30.22 -6.37 -3.09
CA GLN A 94 -30.34 -7.70 -2.54
C GLN A 94 -29.00 -8.41 -2.63
N THR A 95 -28.58 -9.05 -1.54
CA THR A 95 -27.36 -9.85 -1.50
C THR A 95 -27.46 -10.92 -0.41
N TRP A 96 -26.65 -11.96 -0.54
CA TRP A 96 -26.42 -12.93 0.52
C TRP A 96 -25.18 -12.49 1.32
N LEU A 97 -25.27 -12.57 2.65
CA LEU A 97 -24.24 -12.09 3.57
C LEU A 97 -23.88 -13.19 4.57
N TRP A 98 -22.61 -13.24 4.97
CA TRP A 98 -22.17 -14.06 6.10
C TRP A 98 -21.20 -13.27 6.98
N PRO A 99 -21.70 -12.38 7.84
CA PRO A 99 -20.84 -11.54 8.67
C PRO A 99 -20.15 -12.39 9.75
N THR A 100 -18.82 -12.32 9.80
CA THR A 100 -18.01 -13.06 10.78
C THR A 100 -17.64 -12.22 12.02
N LEU A 101 -17.89 -10.90 11.98
CA LEU A 101 -17.64 -10.00 13.09
C LEU A 101 -18.71 -8.90 13.17
N LEU A 102 -19.66 -9.06 14.10
CA LEU A 102 -20.74 -8.12 14.35
C LEU A 102 -20.33 -7.05 15.39
N GLY A 103 -20.81 -5.81 15.24
CA GLY A 103 -21.04 -4.90 16.38
C GLY A 103 -19.88 -4.07 16.93
N THR A 104 -18.78 -3.85 16.20
CA THR A 104 -17.64 -3.05 16.74
C THR A 104 -17.44 -1.69 16.07
N ARG A 105 -18.05 -1.45 14.90
CA ARG A 105 -18.01 -0.21 14.12
C ARG A 105 -19.01 -0.28 12.98
N ARG A 106 -19.27 0.86 12.33
CA ARG A 106 -20.00 0.94 11.05
C ARG A 106 -19.28 0.11 9.97
N GLN A 107 -20.02 -0.74 9.25
CA GLN A 107 -19.46 -1.63 8.22
C GLN A 107 -20.31 -1.53 6.95
N THR A 108 -19.85 -0.79 5.94
CA THR A 108 -20.60 -0.68 4.68
C THR A 108 -20.48 -1.95 3.84
N ILE A 109 -21.62 -2.56 3.53
CA ILE A 109 -21.78 -3.69 2.62
C ILE A 109 -21.68 -3.21 1.17
N ALA A 110 -22.39 -2.13 0.83
CA ALA A 110 -22.39 -1.51 -0.49
C ALA A 110 -22.79 -0.04 -0.40
N GLY A 111 -22.26 0.81 -1.28
CA GLY A 111 -22.64 2.21 -1.32
C GLY A 111 -21.83 3.03 -2.32
N THR A 112 -22.32 4.23 -2.59
CA THR A 112 -21.65 5.26 -3.39
C THR A 112 -21.36 6.52 -2.56
N TRP A 113 -21.39 6.38 -1.23
CA TRP A 113 -21.35 7.48 -0.29
C TRP A 113 -20.07 8.31 -0.43
N ASP A 114 -20.23 9.60 -0.68
CA ASP A 114 -19.18 10.61 -0.64
C ASP A 114 -19.30 11.39 0.67
N GLU A 115 -18.39 11.11 1.61
CA GLU A 115 -18.36 11.75 2.92
C GLU A 115 -18.20 13.29 2.83
N SER A 116 -17.46 13.78 1.83
CA SER A 116 -17.20 15.23 1.69
C SER A 116 -18.43 16.01 1.23
N ARG A 117 -19.30 15.37 0.44
CA ARG A 117 -20.52 15.95 -0.10
C ARG A 117 -21.77 15.55 0.68
N SER A 118 -21.67 14.52 1.54
CA SER A 118 -22.81 13.88 2.19
C SER A 118 -23.88 13.44 1.17
N LEU A 119 -23.42 12.82 0.07
CA LEU A 119 -24.27 12.38 -1.04
C LEU A 119 -24.07 10.89 -1.33
N GLY A 120 -25.12 10.25 -1.85
CA GLY A 120 -25.16 8.84 -2.20
C GLY A 120 -25.91 8.01 -1.16
N PHE A 121 -25.73 6.69 -1.21
CA PHE A 121 -26.31 5.77 -0.25
C PHE A 121 -25.22 4.86 0.34
N ALA A 122 -25.51 4.32 1.53
CA ALA A 122 -24.72 3.28 2.18
C ALA A 122 -25.67 2.25 2.80
N ILE A 123 -25.38 0.98 2.55
CA ILE A 123 -26.04 -0.18 3.16
C ILE A 123 -25.02 -0.77 4.11
N GLU A 124 -25.37 -0.87 5.38
CA GLU A 124 -24.45 -1.15 6.50
C GLU A 124 -24.93 -2.33 7.35
#